data_AF-A0A1R3X4Z9-F1
#
_entry.id   AF-A0A1R3X4Z9-F1
#
_cell.length_a   1.000
_cell.length_b   1.000
_cell.length_c   1.000
_cell.angle_alpha   90.00
_cell.angle_beta   90.00
_cell.angle_gamma   90.00
#
_symmetry.space_group_name_H-M   'P 1'
#
loop_
_entity.id
_entity.type
_entity.pdbx_description
1 polymer ?
#
loop_
_entity_poly.entity_id
_entity_poly.type
_entity_poly.pdbx_seq_one_letter_code
_entity_poly.pdbx_strand_id
1 'polypeptide(L)'
;MHSTLPCQSDAELRLAHAARELARISDRLHDAAATARSLSAQTDWKARAATEFHQRSERWAEDIARLATLAETARWSAGHARDRAAAVAAVQAGCW
;
A
#
# COMPACT_ATOMS: atom_id res chain seq x y z
N MET A 1 41.51 -7.40 2.77
CA MET A 1 40.26 -6.68 3.02
C MET A 1 39.30 -7.00 1.89
N HIS A 2 38.48 -8.04 2.02
CA HIS A 2 37.41 -8.30 1.06
C HIS A 2 36.23 -7.42 1.46
N SER A 3 35.97 -6.37 0.68
CA SER A 3 34.75 -5.57 0.81
C SER A 3 33.56 -6.45 0.46
N THR A 4 32.82 -6.89 1.46
CA THR A 4 31.44 -7.38 1.34
C THR A 4 30.54 -6.21 0.96
N LEU A 5 30.54 -5.83 -0.31
CA LEU A 5 29.50 -4.94 -0.84
C LEU A 5 28.23 -5.77 -1.04
N PRO A 6 27.06 -5.29 -0.59
CA PRO A 6 25.83 -6.06 -0.62
C PRO A 6 25.47 -6.41 -2.08
N CYS A 7 25.23 -7.70 -2.36
CA CYS A 7 24.77 -8.17 -3.67
C CYS A 7 23.30 -7.79 -3.94
N GLN A 8 22.86 -6.63 -3.48
CA GLN A 8 21.52 -6.16 -3.76
C GLN A 8 21.49 -5.60 -5.18
N SER A 9 20.72 -6.25 -6.04
CA SER A 9 20.49 -5.74 -7.39
C SER A 9 19.70 -4.42 -7.36
N ASP A 10 19.91 -3.57 -8.36
CA ASP A 10 19.09 -2.35 -8.56
C ASP A 10 17.59 -2.66 -8.58
N ALA A 11 17.21 -3.84 -9.10
CA ALA A 11 15.84 -4.31 -9.11
C ALA A 11 15.29 -4.56 -7.70
N GLU A 12 16.07 -5.18 -6.81
CA GLU A 12 15.68 -5.39 -5.40
C GLU A 12 15.48 -4.08 -4.66
N LEU A 13 16.39 -3.11 -4.86
CA LEU A 13 16.31 -1.80 -4.25
C LEU A 13 15.05 -1.05 -4.69
N ARG A 14 14.74 -1.08 -6.00
CA ARG A 14 13.53 -0.47 -6.56
C ARG A 14 12.25 -1.12 -6.03
N LEU A 15 12.20 -2.45 -5.96
CA LEU A 15 11.05 -3.18 -5.42
C LEU A 15 10.86 -2.92 -3.92
N ALA A 16 11.94 -2.86 -3.15
CA ALA A 16 11.89 -2.52 -1.73
C ALA A 16 11.40 -1.07 -1.51
N HIS A 17 11.82 -0.14 -2.36
CA HIS A 17 11.31 1.23 -2.32
C HIS A 17 9.81 1.29 -2.66
N ALA A 18 9.39 0.64 -3.75
CA ALA A 18 7.98 0.57 -4.15
C ALA A 18 7.10 -0.03 -3.04
N ALA A 19 7.54 -1.11 -2.39
CA ALA A 19 6.81 -1.73 -1.29
C ALA A 19 6.64 -0.78 -0.09
N ARG A 20 7.65 0.05 0.22
CA ARG A 20 7.57 1.05 1.30
C ARG A 20 6.64 2.22 0.96
N GLU A 21 6.61 2.66 -0.29
CA GLU A 21 5.68 3.70 -0.73
C GLU A 21 4.24 3.19 -0.72
N LEU A 22 4.01 1.96 -1.21
CA LEU A 22 2.68 1.33 -1.20
C LEU A 22 2.14 1.13 0.21
N ALA A 23 2.98 0.76 1.17
CA ALA A 23 2.59 0.68 2.59
C ALA A 23 2.10 2.03 3.12
N ARG A 24 2.90 3.09 2.93
CA ARG A 24 2.54 4.45 3.37
C ARG A 24 1.26 4.97 2.73
N ILE A 25 1.05 4.67 1.46
CA ILE A 25 -0.20 5.03 0.76
C ILE A 25 -1.38 4.26 1.35
N SER A 26 -1.23 2.95 1.59
CA SER A 26 -2.28 2.12 2.20
C SER A 26 -2.69 2.64 3.58
N ASP A 27 -1.72 2.98 4.45
CA ASP A 27 -1.99 3.51 5.79
C ASP A 27 -2.79 4.83 5.71
N ARG A 28 -2.35 5.76 4.84
CA ARG A 28 -3.05 7.04 4.65
C ARG A 28 -4.46 6.88 4.09
N LEU A 29 -4.68 5.88 3.23
CA LEU A 29 -6.02 5.58 2.70
C LEU A 29 -6.93 5.02 3.79
N HIS A 30 -6.43 4.13 4.66
CA HIS A 30 -7.20 3.63 5.79
C HIS A 30 -7.60 4.76 6.76
N ASP A 31 -6.66 5.66 7.11
CA ASP A 31 -6.93 6.80 7.98
C ASP A 31 -7.97 7.75 7.38
N ALA A 32 -7.88 8.01 6.07
CA ALA A 32 -8.85 8.84 5.36
C ALA A 32 -10.25 8.21 5.38
N ALA A 33 -10.36 6.90 5.12
CA ALA A 33 -11.64 6.20 5.18
C ALA A 33 -12.23 6.18 6.59
N ALA A 34 -11.41 5.98 7.63
CA ALA A 34 -11.85 6.04 9.02
C ALA A 34 -12.38 7.43 9.40
N THR A 35 -11.66 8.48 8.98
CA THR A 35 -12.07 9.87 9.19
C THR A 35 -13.40 10.17 8.50
N ALA A 36 -13.55 9.73 7.24
CA ALA A 36 -14.78 9.89 6.47
C ALA A 36 -16.00 9.27 7.18
N ARG A 37 -15.86 8.03 7.65
CA ARG A 37 -16.92 7.32 8.37
C ARG A 37 -17.26 8.00 9.70
N SER A 38 -16.26 8.50 10.42
CA SER A 38 -16.47 9.22 11.67
C SER A 38 -17.24 10.53 11.47
N LEU A 39 -16.85 11.35 10.48
CA LEU A 39 -17.58 12.57 10.12
C LEU A 39 -19.02 12.27 9.68
N SER A 40 -19.17 11.18 8.95
CA SER A 40 -20.47 10.67 8.50
C SER A 40 -21.40 10.32 9.67
N ALA A 41 -20.88 9.64 10.69
CA ALA A 41 -21.64 9.24 11.87
C ALA A 41 -22.02 10.42 12.79
N GLN A 42 -21.25 11.50 12.77
CA GLN A 42 -21.46 12.68 13.62
C GLN A 42 -22.49 13.68 13.06
N THR A 43 -22.91 13.52 11.80
CA THR A 43 -23.80 14.49 11.15
C THR A 43 -25.25 14.01 11.17
N ASP A 44 -26.17 14.81 11.72
CA ASP A 44 -27.61 14.50 11.77
C ASP A 44 -28.25 14.80 10.40
N TRP A 45 -28.32 13.77 9.54
CA TRP A 45 -28.72 13.89 8.13
C TRP A 45 -30.24 14.03 7.94
N LYS A 46 -30.85 15.12 8.43
CA LYS A 46 -32.31 15.36 8.31
C LYS A 46 -32.76 16.05 7.03
N ALA A 47 -31.84 16.69 6.30
CA ALA A 47 -32.13 17.32 5.01
C ALA A 47 -31.70 16.42 3.85
N ARG A 48 -32.43 16.44 2.73
CA ARG A 48 -32.14 15.61 1.54
C ARG A 48 -30.71 15.76 1.00
N ALA A 49 -30.19 16.99 0.94
CA ALA A 49 -28.81 17.26 0.52
C ALA A 49 -27.78 16.61 1.46
N ALA A 50 -28.15 16.49 2.73
CA ALA A 50 -27.37 15.88 3.79
C ALA A 50 -27.33 14.35 3.60
N THR A 51 -28.48 13.72 3.33
CA THR A 51 -28.55 12.29 2.96
C THR A 51 -27.77 11.96 1.69
N GLU A 52 -27.84 12.81 0.65
CA GLU A 52 -27.08 12.61 -0.60
C GLU A 52 -25.56 12.72 -0.37
N PHE A 53 -25.11 13.65 0.47
CA PHE A 53 -23.70 13.75 0.86
C PHE A 53 -23.24 12.53 1.67
N HIS A 54 -24.06 12.03 2.59
CA HIS A 54 -23.79 10.82 3.37
C HIS A 54 -23.53 9.61 2.46
N GLN A 55 -24.45 9.34 1.53
CA GLN A 55 -24.32 8.22 0.59
C GLN A 55 -23.06 8.34 -0.31
N ARG A 56 -22.72 9.56 -0.74
CA ARG A 56 -21.48 9.79 -1.51
C ARG A 56 -20.24 9.57 -0.65
N SER A 57 -20.28 9.95 0.62
CA SER A 57 -19.18 9.77 1.56
C SER A 57 -18.97 8.29 1.91
N GLU A 58 -20.03 7.51 2.07
CA GLU A 58 -19.94 6.07 2.28
C GLU A 58 -19.33 5.36 1.06
N ARG A 59 -19.83 5.67 -0.14
CA ARG A 59 -19.27 5.11 -1.38
C ARG A 59 -17.79 5.47 -1.57
N TRP A 60 -17.43 6.72 -1.28
CA TRP A 60 -16.03 7.13 -1.30
C TRP A 60 -15.19 6.34 -0.29
N ALA A 61 -15.67 6.12 0.92
CA ALA A 61 -14.96 5.33 1.93
C ALA A 61 -14.78 3.86 1.50
N GLU A 62 -15.75 3.27 0.79
CA GLU A 62 -15.64 1.93 0.20
C GLU A 62 -14.57 1.88 -0.91
N ASP A 63 -14.58 2.85 -1.83
CA ASP A 63 -13.58 2.95 -2.90
C ASP A 63 -12.16 3.09 -2.33
N ILE A 64 -11.98 3.90 -1.30
CA ILE A 64 -10.70 4.08 -0.61
C ILE A 64 -10.25 2.79 0.07
N ALA A 65 -11.15 2.06 0.74
CA ALA A 65 -10.83 0.77 1.36
C ALA A 65 -10.41 -0.29 0.31
N ARG A 66 -11.06 -0.30 -0.86
CA ARG A 66 -10.67 -1.16 -1.99
C ARG A 66 -9.27 -0.80 -2.51
N LEU A 67 -8.97 0.50 -2.66
CA LEU A 67 -7.65 0.95 -3.08
C LEU A 67 -6.55 0.55 -2.09
N ALA A 68 -6.83 0.64 -0.78
CA ALA A 68 -5.89 0.19 0.25
C ALA A 68 -5.62 -1.32 0.16
N THR A 69 -6.66 -2.12 -0.09
CA THR A 69 -6.54 -3.57 -0.33
C THR A 69 -5.67 -3.88 -1.56
N LEU A 70 -5.85 -3.13 -2.66
CA LEU A 70 -5.04 -3.27 -3.86
C LEU A 70 -3.58 -2.87 -3.62
N ALA A 71 -3.34 -1.78 -2.90
CA ALA A 71 -2.00 -1.33 -2.54
C ALA A 71 -1.27 -2.39 -1.68
N GLU A 72 -1.97 -2.99 -0.72
CA GLU A 72 -1.44 -4.07 0.10
C GLU A 72 -1.11 -5.30 -0.75
N THR A 73 -2.00 -5.70 -1.66
CA THR A 73 -1.75 -6.81 -2.60
C THR A 73 -0.52 -6.56 -3.47
N ALA A 74 -0.37 -5.32 -3.97
CA ALA A 74 0.78 -4.91 -4.76
C ALA A 74 2.07 -4.93 -3.92
N ARG A 75 2.02 -4.51 -2.66
CA ARG A 75 3.15 -4.57 -1.70
C ARG A 75 3.62 -6.01 -1.51
N TRP A 76 2.70 -6.94 -1.26
CA TRP A 76 3.03 -8.37 -1.11
C TRP A 76 3.66 -8.92 -2.39
N SER A 77 3.08 -8.61 -3.54
CA SER A 77 3.58 -9.06 -4.85
C SER A 77 4.99 -8.52 -5.13
N ALA A 78 5.26 -7.25 -4.82
CA ALA A 78 6.58 -6.65 -4.94
C ALA A 78 7.60 -7.31 -3.99
N GLY A 79 7.19 -7.64 -2.75
CA GLY A 79 8.02 -8.39 -1.81
C GLY A 79 8.41 -9.77 -2.36
N HIS A 80 7.45 -10.53 -2.88
CA HIS A 80 7.72 -11.84 -3.49
C HIS A 80 8.62 -11.71 -4.72
N ALA A 81 8.40 -10.70 -5.57
CA ALA A 81 9.26 -10.45 -6.73
C ALA A 81 10.69 -10.12 -6.32
N ARG A 82 10.88 -9.33 -5.26
CA ARG A 82 12.18 -8.99 -4.69
C ARG A 82 12.89 -10.24 -4.17
N ASP A 83 12.20 -11.07 -3.39
CA ASP A 83 12.81 -12.25 -2.79
C ASP A 83 13.24 -13.27 -3.87
N ARG A 84 12.45 -13.40 -4.95
CA ARG A 84 12.87 -14.17 -6.14
C ARG A 84 14.07 -13.57 -6.85
N ALA A 85 14.12 -12.25 -7.03
CA ALA A 85 15.24 -11.58 -7.66
C ALA A 85 16.54 -11.78 -6.86
N ALA A 86 16.46 -11.64 -5.53
CA ALA A 86 17.59 -11.89 -4.63
C ALA A 86 18.09 -13.34 -4.71
N ALA A 87 17.17 -14.32 -4.75
CA ALA A 87 17.54 -15.71 -4.92
C ALA A 87 18.26 -15.98 -6.25
N VAL A 88 17.76 -15.42 -7.36
CA VAL A 88 18.41 -15.53 -8.67
C VAL A 88 19.79 -14.86 -8.69
N ALA A 89 19.90 -13.68 -8.10
CA ALA A 89 21.17 -12.95 -8.01
C ALA A 89 22.21 -13.71 -7.18
N ALA A 90 21.82 -14.31 -6.06
CA ALA A 90 22.69 -15.13 -5.22
C ALA A 90 23.22 -16.37 -5.98
N VAL A 91 22.35 -17.06 -6.73
CA VAL A 91 22.72 -18.18 -7.59
C VAL A 91 23.77 -17.77 -8.61
N GLN A 92 23.54 -16.65 -9.31
CA GLN A 92 24.40 -16.17 -10.39
C GLN A 92 25.75 -15.63 -9.88
N ALA A 93 25.78 -15.03 -8.70
CA ALA A 93 26.98 -14.47 -8.09
C ALA A 93 27.84 -15.52 -7.36
N GLY A 94 27.37 -16.76 -7.22
CA GLY A 94 28.04 -17.78 -6.40
C GLY A 94 28.07 -17.41 -4.90
N CYS A 95 27.18 -16.52 -4.47
CA CYS A 95 27.01 -16.12 -3.08
C CYS A 95 26.10 -17.13 -2.38
N TRP A 96 26.68 -18.23 -1.89
CA TRP A 96 26.02 -19.21 -1.02
C TRP A 96 26.78 -19.37 0.28
#